data_AF-A0A2V6ZQZ2-F1
#
_entry.id   AF-A0A2V6ZQZ2-F1
#
_cell.length_a   1.000
_cell.length_b   1.000
_cell.length_c   1.000
_cell.angle_alpha   90.00
_cell.angle_beta   90.00
_cell.angle_gamma   90.00
#
_symmetry.space_group_name_H-M   'P 1'
#
loop_
_entity.id
_entity.type
_entity.pdbx_description
1 polymer ?
#
loop_
_entity_poly.entity_id
_entity_poly.type
_entity_poly.pdbx_seq_one_letter_code
_entity_poly.pdbx_strand_id
1 'polypeptide(L)'
;MIHVYALCTGYIELDRASMVSDLTAGQPWTVPVTSFLVDHPRGRLLFDTGVHCQANRPVDLPRPGADQNRMIDGEHDVFGDGSIVLPPTYGHTPGHQSLLVRTGKNAQIVCASDACYTRENMDRDVLPKVLWNPSVMRDSLAALRKLRDQAGAAMFYGHDPAQWETTPRAPAPVIPSQGSFPFSLRSAR
;
A
#
# COMPACT_ATOMS: atom_id res chain seq x y z
N MET A 1 -3.37 22.82 -1.74
CA MET A 1 -2.48 21.89 -1.01
C MET A 1 -3.10 20.51 -1.12
N ILE A 2 -2.28 19.45 -1.20
CA ILE A 2 -2.77 18.08 -1.34
C ILE A 2 -2.59 17.38 0.00
N HIS A 3 -3.66 16.80 0.53
CA HIS A 3 -3.63 16.06 1.78
C HIS A 3 -3.95 14.59 1.52
N VAL A 4 -3.27 13.70 2.25
CA VAL A 4 -3.51 12.27 2.20
C VAL A 4 -3.95 11.84 3.59
N TYR A 5 -4.99 11.00 3.68
CA TYR A 5 -5.54 10.51 4.94
C TYR A 5 -5.54 8.98 4.90
N ALA A 6 -4.91 8.35 5.89
CA ALA A 6 -4.97 6.91 6.04
C ALA A 6 -6.24 6.50 6.80
N LEU A 7 -6.96 5.54 6.24
CA LEU A 7 -8.21 5.01 6.76
C LEU A 7 -7.98 3.58 7.27
N CYS A 8 -8.40 3.31 8.51
CA CYS A 8 -8.47 1.95 9.04
C CYS A 8 -9.71 1.28 8.44
N THR A 9 -9.54 0.30 7.57
CA THR A 9 -10.66 -0.40 6.92
C THR A 9 -10.76 -1.86 7.31
N GLY A 10 -10.27 -2.19 8.50
CA GLY A 10 -10.33 -3.52 9.10
C GLY A 10 -8.95 -4.11 9.38
N TYR A 11 -8.96 -5.37 9.80
CA TYR A 11 -7.79 -6.18 10.05
C TYR A 11 -8.03 -7.59 9.50
N ILE A 12 -6.96 -8.24 9.06
CA ILE A 12 -6.98 -9.64 8.63
C ILE A 12 -5.96 -10.40 9.48
N GLU A 13 -6.34 -11.58 9.94
CA GLU A 13 -5.41 -12.54 10.55
C GLU A 13 -5.05 -13.61 9.52
N LEU A 14 -3.77 -13.87 9.37
CA LEU A 14 -3.21 -14.85 8.43
C LEU A 14 -1.95 -15.47 9.03
N ASP A 15 -1.40 -16.48 8.37
CA ASP A 15 -0.07 -16.98 8.73
C ASP A 15 1.01 -16.01 8.22
N ARG A 16 1.92 -15.56 9.08
CA ARG A 16 3.00 -14.62 8.73
C ARG A 16 3.86 -15.10 7.57
N ALA A 17 4.05 -16.42 7.42
CA ALA A 17 4.83 -16.99 6.33
C ALA A 17 4.15 -16.84 4.96
N SER A 18 2.86 -16.46 4.91
CA SER A 18 2.20 -16.07 3.66
C SER A 18 2.66 -14.70 3.14
N MET A 19 3.08 -13.80 4.05
CA MET A 19 3.52 -12.45 3.73
C MET A 19 5.04 -12.33 3.57
N VAL A 20 5.81 -13.20 4.23
CA VAL A 20 7.29 -13.23 4.16
C VAL A 20 7.71 -14.66 3.84
N SER A 21 8.11 -14.90 2.59
CA SER A 21 8.15 -16.25 2.02
C SER A 21 9.18 -17.19 2.64
N ASP A 22 10.23 -16.66 3.26
CA ASP A 22 11.33 -17.43 3.85
C ASP A 22 11.10 -17.83 5.32
N LEU A 23 9.91 -17.57 5.85
CA LEU A 23 9.50 -18.04 7.17
C LEU A 23 8.84 -19.41 7.13
N THR A 24 8.98 -20.14 8.23
CA THR A 24 8.20 -21.35 8.52
C THR A 24 6.78 -20.97 8.93
N ALA A 25 5.79 -21.71 8.43
CA ALA A 25 4.40 -21.53 8.83
C ALA A 25 4.17 -21.91 10.30
N GLY A 26 3.08 -21.41 10.88
CA GLY A 26 2.65 -21.64 12.26
C GLY A 26 2.59 -20.39 13.12
N GLN A 27 2.75 -19.19 12.54
CA GLN A 27 2.68 -17.92 13.25
C GLN A 27 1.50 -17.09 12.76
N PRO A 28 0.34 -17.12 13.46
CA PRO A 28 -0.74 -16.18 13.20
C PRO A 28 -0.25 -14.74 13.35
N TRP A 29 -0.70 -13.87 12.45
CA TRP A 29 -0.33 -12.46 12.43
C TRP A 29 -1.50 -11.61 11.95
N THR A 30 -1.88 -10.65 12.79
CA THR A 30 -2.95 -9.70 12.49
C THR A 30 -2.37 -8.45 11.88
N VAL A 31 -2.81 -8.13 10.67
CA VAL A 31 -2.32 -7.00 9.88
C VAL A 31 -3.43 -6.01 9.54
N PRO A 32 -3.12 -4.71 9.45
CA PRO A 32 -4.11 -3.69 9.11
C PRO A 32 -4.49 -3.78 7.63
N VAL A 33 -5.76 -3.53 7.32
CA VAL A 33 -6.19 -3.24 5.96
C VAL A 33 -6.41 -1.73 5.88
N THR A 34 -5.72 -1.09 4.95
CA THR A 34 -5.73 0.36 4.82
C THR A 34 -6.35 0.80 3.50
N SER A 35 -6.94 1.99 3.52
CA SER A 35 -7.32 2.72 2.30
C SER A 35 -6.87 4.17 2.46
N PHE A 36 -6.69 4.88 1.36
CA PHE A 36 -6.17 6.25 1.39
C PHE A 36 -7.14 7.21 0.70
N LEU A 37 -7.57 8.24 1.42
CA LEU A 37 -8.27 9.38 0.84
C LEU A 37 -7.25 10.46 0.48
N VAL A 38 -7.19 10.85 -0.78
CA VAL A 38 -6.40 12.01 -1.24
C VAL A 38 -7.35 13.16 -1.51
N ASP A 39 -7.21 14.24 -0.74
CA ASP A 39 -7.92 15.51 -0.96
C ASP A 39 -7.04 16.41 -1.83
N HIS A 40 -7.46 16.55 -3.09
CA HIS A 40 -6.75 17.30 -4.11
C HIS A 40 -7.62 18.49 -4.59
N PRO A 41 -7.04 19.65 -4.95
CA PRO A 41 -7.83 20.81 -5.41
C PRO A 41 -8.74 20.56 -6.62
N ARG A 42 -8.45 19.52 -7.42
CA ARG A 42 -9.22 19.11 -8.60
C ARG A 42 -10.24 18.00 -8.34
N GLY A 43 -10.31 17.46 -7.12
CA GLY A 43 -11.21 16.38 -6.76
C GLY A 43 -10.64 15.47 -5.67
N ARG A 44 -11.45 14.55 -5.16
CA ARG A 44 -11.02 13.56 -4.18
C ARG A 44 -10.80 12.22 -4.85
N LEU A 45 -9.74 11.53 -4.44
CA LEU A 45 -9.45 10.15 -4.83
C LEU A 45 -9.53 9.26 -3.58
N LEU A 46 -10.27 8.16 -3.66
CA LEU A 46 -10.18 7.07 -2.70
C LEU A 46 -9.38 5.93 -3.36
N PHE A 47 -8.25 5.57 -2.76
CA PHE A 47 -7.40 4.47 -3.19
C PHE A 47 -7.61 3.28 -2.26
N ASP A 48 -8.03 2.16 -2.86
CA ASP A 48 -8.61 0.98 -2.21
C ASP A 48 -9.87 1.27 -1.38
N THR A 49 -10.64 0.22 -1.05
CA THR A 49 -11.93 0.34 -0.33
C THR A 49 -12.08 -0.64 0.84
N GLY A 50 -11.00 -1.28 1.26
CA GLY A 50 -10.96 -2.14 2.43
C GLY A 50 -11.74 -3.44 2.32
N VAL A 51 -12.07 -4.00 3.50
CA VAL A 51 -12.77 -5.28 3.60
C VAL A 51 -14.28 -5.06 3.70
N HIS A 52 -15.04 -5.79 2.88
CA HIS A 52 -16.50 -5.79 2.98
C HIS A 52 -16.94 -6.30 4.36
N CYS A 53 -17.95 -5.68 4.98
CA CYS A 53 -18.40 -6.02 6.34
C CYS A 53 -18.94 -7.45 6.52
N GLN A 54 -19.14 -8.16 5.42
CA GLN A 54 -19.61 -9.55 5.36
C GLN A 54 -18.57 -10.50 4.76
N ALA A 55 -17.29 -10.10 4.68
CA ALA A 55 -16.23 -10.92 4.08
C ALA A 55 -15.97 -12.25 4.81
N ASN A 56 -16.48 -12.41 6.03
CA ASN A 56 -16.40 -13.63 6.82
C ASN A 56 -17.45 -14.69 6.46
N ARG A 57 -18.29 -14.44 5.45
CA ARG A 57 -19.31 -15.37 4.97
C ARG A 57 -19.41 -15.30 3.45
N PRO A 58 -19.91 -16.35 2.79
CA PRO A 58 -20.27 -16.26 1.38
C PRO A 58 -21.30 -15.15 1.18
N VAL A 59 -21.00 -14.21 0.30
CA VAL A 59 -21.93 -13.18 -0.14
C VAL A 59 -21.84 -13.09 -1.66
N ASP A 60 -22.99 -13.17 -2.31
CA ASP A 60 -23.10 -12.85 -3.73
C ASP A 60 -23.27 -11.33 -3.85
N LEU A 61 -22.14 -10.63 -3.96
CA LEU A 61 -22.14 -9.19 -4.20
C LEU A 61 -22.17 -8.96 -5.71
N PRO A 62 -23.06 -8.09 -6.21
CA PRO A 62 -22.96 -7.65 -7.59
C PRO A 62 -21.59 -6.98 -7.77
N ARG A 63 -20.78 -7.47 -8.71
CA ARG A 63 -19.61 -6.72 -9.15
C ARG A 63 -20.11 -5.37 -9.67
N PRO A 64 -19.47 -4.24 -9.32
CA PRO A 64 -19.78 -2.96 -9.94
C PRO A 64 -19.87 -3.16 -11.46
N GLY A 65 -20.94 -2.67 -12.06
CA GLY A 65 -21.17 -2.84 -13.49
C GLY A 65 -19.95 -2.36 -14.27
N ALA A 66 -19.55 -3.13 -15.29
CA ALA A 66 -18.38 -2.81 -16.11
C ALA A 66 -18.53 -1.43 -16.81
N ASP A 67 -19.76 -0.92 -16.93
CA ASP A 67 -20.12 0.38 -17.47
C ASP A 67 -19.72 1.58 -16.58
N GLN A 68 -19.47 1.35 -15.28
CA GLN A 68 -19.02 2.39 -14.35
C GLN A 68 -17.49 2.45 -14.22
N ASN A 69 -16.78 1.46 -14.76
CA ASN A 69 -15.33 1.35 -14.62
C ASN A 69 -14.63 2.00 -15.81
N ARG A 70 -13.68 2.90 -15.53
CA ARG A 70 -12.69 3.33 -16.52
C ARG A 70 -11.49 2.39 -16.46
N MET A 71 -11.37 1.53 -17.47
CA MET A 71 -10.18 0.68 -17.60
C MET A 71 -8.96 1.54 -17.93
N ILE A 72 -7.85 1.26 -17.24
CA ILE A 72 -6.54 1.89 -17.47
C ILE A 72 -5.49 0.80 -17.67
N ASP A 73 -4.47 1.10 -18.46
CA ASP A 73 -3.33 0.23 -18.71
C ASP A 73 -2.04 1.05 -18.57
N GLY A 74 -1.02 0.44 -17.95
CA GLY A 74 0.23 1.10 -17.60
C GLY A 74 0.10 2.18 -16.52
N GLU A 75 0.94 3.21 -16.64
CA GLU A 75 0.95 4.37 -15.74
C GLU A 75 -0.24 5.29 -16.04
N HIS A 76 -0.92 5.72 -14.98
CA HIS A 76 -2.06 6.64 -15.12
C HIS A 76 -1.92 7.87 -14.23
N ASP A 77 -1.87 9.05 -14.85
CA ASP A 77 -1.99 10.33 -14.15
C ASP A 77 -3.48 10.70 -14.03
N VAL A 78 -3.97 10.70 -12.79
CA VAL A 78 -5.41 10.85 -12.48
C VAL A 78 -5.94 12.20 -12.92
N PHE A 79 -5.11 13.25 -12.82
CA PHE A 79 -5.50 14.61 -13.14
C PHE A 79 -4.75 15.18 -14.37
N GLY A 80 -3.68 14.54 -14.82
CA GLY A 80 -2.85 15.02 -15.94
C GLY A 80 -1.91 16.16 -15.57
N ASP A 81 -1.65 16.38 -14.27
CA ASP A 81 -0.71 17.39 -13.75
C ASP A 81 0.47 16.79 -12.97
N GLY A 82 0.58 15.45 -12.96
CA GLY A 82 1.61 14.68 -12.28
C GLY A 82 1.45 14.64 -10.76
N SER A 83 0.41 15.22 -10.18
CA SER A 83 0.25 15.26 -8.71
C SER A 83 -0.15 13.92 -8.11
N ILE A 84 -0.97 13.14 -8.82
CA ILE A 84 -1.44 11.82 -8.43
C ILE A 84 -1.25 10.87 -9.60
N VAL A 85 -0.34 9.92 -9.43
CA VAL A 85 0.01 8.94 -10.46
C VAL A 85 -0.19 7.54 -9.90
N LEU A 86 -0.74 6.65 -10.73
CA LEU A 86 -0.86 5.22 -10.49
C LEU A 86 0.21 4.50 -11.30
N PRO A 87 1.44 4.33 -10.78
CA PRO A 87 2.46 3.54 -11.48
C PRO A 87 2.08 2.05 -11.50
N PRO A 88 2.36 1.33 -12.61
CA PRO A 88 2.22 -0.11 -12.64
C PRO A 88 3.23 -0.75 -11.69
N THR A 89 2.74 -1.61 -10.81
CA THR A 89 3.56 -2.39 -9.87
C THR A 89 3.07 -3.83 -9.85
N TYR A 90 3.05 -4.41 -11.05
CA TYR A 90 2.58 -5.77 -11.32
C TYR A 90 3.32 -6.83 -10.50
N GLY A 91 2.76 -8.04 -10.49
CA GLY A 91 3.42 -9.23 -9.96
C GLY A 91 2.71 -9.82 -8.76
N HIS A 92 2.21 -8.98 -7.83
CA HIS A 92 1.25 -9.47 -6.83
C HIS A 92 -0.04 -9.93 -7.52
N THR A 93 -0.59 -9.06 -8.38
CA THR A 93 -1.60 -9.43 -9.39
C THR A 93 -1.13 -8.99 -10.78
N PRO A 94 -1.73 -9.50 -11.88
CA PRO A 94 -1.36 -9.09 -13.24
C PRO A 94 -1.58 -7.60 -13.53
N GLY A 95 -2.48 -6.95 -12.81
CA GLY A 95 -2.86 -5.53 -13.01
C GLY A 95 -2.62 -4.65 -11.79
N HIS A 96 -1.75 -5.07 -10.86
CA HIS A 96 -1.49 -4.32 -9.64
C HIS A 96 -0.88 -2.93 -9.95
N GLN A 97 -1.35 -1.91 -9.25
CA GLN A 97 -0.83 -0.54 -9.30
C GLN A 97 -0.63 -0.02 -7.88
N SER A 98 0.40 0.80 -7.70
CA SER A 98 0.61 1.55 -6.45
C SER A 98 0.11 2.99 -6.63
N LEU A 99 0.04 3.76 -5.55
CA LEU A 99 -0.32 5.18 -5.59
C LEU A 99 0.92 6.04 -5.30
N LEU A 100 1.23 7.01 -6.16
CA LEU A 100 2.23 8.04 -5.95
C LEU A 100 1.55 9.42 -5.87
N VAL A 101 1.68 10.08 -4.72
CA VAL A 101 1.15 11.42 -4.47
C VAL A 101 2.29 12.40 -4.25
N ARG A 102 2.35 13.47 -5.05
CA ARG A 102 3.28 14.58 -4.89
C ARG A 102 2.58 15.69 -4.13
N THR A 103 2.81 15.80 -2.82
CA THR A 103 2.12 16.75 -1.93
C THR A 103 2.77 18.14 -1.90
N GLY A 104 3.97 18.27 -2.47
CA GLY A 104 4.70 19.53 -2.61
C GLY A 104 6.00 19.35 -3.40
N LYS A 105 6.82 20.41 -3.50
CA LYS A 105 8.01 20.46 -4.37
C LYS A 105 8.97 19.26 -4.20
N ASN A 106 9.18 18.82 -2.96
CA ASN A 106 10.07 17.70 -2.60
C ASN A 106 9.39 16.69 -1.66
N ALA A 107 8.06 16.62 -1.68
CA ALA A 107 7.30 15.74 -0.78
C ALA A 107 6.51 14.74 -1.61
N GLN A 108 6.88 13.47 -1.49
CA GLN A 108 6.24 12.37 -2.20
C GLN A 108 5.81 11.31 -1.19
N ILE A 109 4.59 10.81 -1.37
CA ILE A 109 4.04 9.68 -0.63
C ILE A 109 3.79 8.57 -1.63
N VAL A 110 4.22 7.36 -1.30
CA VAL A 110 3.93 6.16 -2.08
C VAL A 110 3.14 5.19 -1.22
N CYS A 111 1.91 4.88 -1.59
CA CYS A 111 1.16 3.77 -1.03
C CYS A 111 1.44 2.54 -1.90
N ALA A 112 2.25 1.62 -1.38
CA ALA A 112 2.70 0.45 -2.12
C ALA A 112 1.55 -0.54 -2.37
N SER A 113 0.54 -0.58 -1.49
CA SER A 113 -0.44 -1.66 -1.42
C SER A 113 0.29 -3.01 -1.42
N ASP A 114 -0.23 -4.00 -2.13
CA ASP A 114 0.28 -5.38 -2.08
C ASP A 114 1.54 -5.63 -2.92
N ALA A 115 2.01 -4.63 -3.67
CA ALA A 115 3.35 -4.68 -4.28
C ALA A 115 4.48 -4.73 -3.23
N CYS A 116 4.20 -4.28 -1.99
CA CYS A 116 5.08 -4.49 -0.85
C CYS A 116 4.28 -4.46 0.44
N TYR A 117 4.05 -5.64 1.04
CA TYR A 117 3.25 -5.75 2.25
C TYR A 117 3.82 -5.03 3.46
N THR A 118 5.13 -5.13 3.68
CA THR A 118 5.76 -4.60 4.91
C THR A 118 7.11 -3.96 4.63
N ARG A 119 7.60 -3.15 5.57
CA ARG A 119 8.98 -2.67 5.56
C ARG A 119 9.98 -3.82 5.49
N GLU A 120 9.70 -4.92 6.18
CA GLU A 120 10.56 -6.10 6.21
C GLU A 120 10.70 -6.73 4.82
N ASN A 121 9.62 -6.81 4.04
CA ASN A 121 9.68 -7.25 2.64
C ASN A 121 10.63 -6.36 1.82
N MET A 122 10.53 -5.05 1.98
CA MET A 122 11.35 -4.07 1.28
C MET A 122 12.83 -4.14 1.70
N ASP A 123 13.11 -4.23 3.00
CA ASP A 123 14.47 -4.17 3.55
C ASP A 123 15.25 -5.46 3.32
N ARG A 124 14.56 -6.61 3.37
CA ARG A 124 15.18 -7.94 3.17
C ARG A 124 15.13 -8.43 1.73
N ASP A 125 14.41 -7.72 0.86
CA ASP A 125 14.13 -8.16 -0.52
C ASP A 125 13.43 -9.52 -0.59
N VAL A 126 12.44 -9.71 0.30
CA VAL A 126 11.67 -10.97 0.42
C VAL A 126 10.23 -10.73 -0.05
N LEU A 127 9.75 -11.57 -0.95
CA LEU A 127 8.38 -11.51 -1.47
C LEU A 127 7.38 -12.26 -0.56
N PRO A 128 6.06 -12.03 -0.74
CA PRO A 128 5.06 -12.92 -0.19
C PRO A 128 4.96 -14.25 -0.95
N LYS A 129 4.25 -15.22 -0.35
CA LYS A 129 3.87 -16.47 -1.05
C LYS A 129 2.62 -16.28 -1.92
N VAL A 130 1.77 -15.33 -1.57
CA VAL A 130 0.54 -15.00 -2.31
C VAL A 130 0.88 -13.94 -3.35
N LEU A 131 1.12 -14.37 -4.58
CA LEU A 131 1.39 -13.49 -5.73
C LEU A 131 1.17 -14.22 -7.05
N TRP A 132 1.10 -13.47 -8.15
CA TRP A 132 0.94 -14.01 -9.50
C TRP A 132 2.27 -14.35 -10.17
N ASN A 133 3.26 -13.46 -10.15
CA ASN A 133 4.55 -13.67 -10.80
C ASN A 133 5.72 -13.10 -9.96
N PRO A 134 6.62 -13.97 -9.42
CA PRO A 134 7.71 -13.52 -8.57
C PRO A 134 8.74 -12.64 -9.28
N SER A 135 9.02 -12.90 -10.56
CA SER A 135 10.02 -12.14 -11.31
C SER A 135 9.51 -10.71 -11.55
N VAL A 136 8.26 -10.59 -12.01
CA VAL A 136 7.63 -9.29 -12.24
C VAL A 136 7.47 -8.52 -10.92
N MET A 137 7.10 -9.20 -9.83
CA MET A 137 6.98 -8.55 -8.52
C MET A 137 8.33 -8.04 -8.00
N ARG A 138 9.45 -8.72 -8.28
CA ARG A 138 10.80 -8.22 -7.95
C ARG A 138 11.13 -6.92 -8.67
N ASP A 139 10.76 -6.81 -9.95
CA ASP A 139 10.97 -5.58 -10.72
C ASP A 139 10.16 -4.41 -10.11
N SER A 140 8.90 -4.67 -9.74
CA SER A 140 8.05 -3.70 -9.04
C SER A 140 8.62 -3.30 -7.68
N LEU A 141 9.09 -4.27 -6.88
CA LEU A 141 9.71 -4.01 -5.57
C LEU A 141 10.99 -3.17 -5.74
N ALA A 142 11.81 -3.46 -6.74
CA ALA A 142 13.01 -2.69 -7.06
C ALA A 142 12.67 -1.25 -7.50
N ALA A 143 11.60 -1.05 -8.26
CA ALA A 143 11.13 0.28 -8.64
C ALA A 143 10.65 1.09 -7.41
N LEU A 144 9.86 0.47 -6.53
CA LEU A 144 9.43 1.09 -5.26
C LEU A 144 10.64 1.41 -4.36
N ARG A 145 11.65 0.53 -4.31
CA ARG A 145 12.90 0.77 -3.57
C ARG A 145 13.64 2.00 -4.09
N LYS A 146 13.70 2.21 -5.41
CA LYS A 146 14.30 3.42 -6.00
C LYS A 146 13.53 4.68 -5.59
N LEU A 147 12.18 4.64 -5.58
CA LEU A 147 11.38 5.79 -5.10
C LEU A 147 11.69 6.12 -3.64
N ARG A 148 11.83 5.10 -2.78
CA ARG A 148 12.19 5.30 -1.37
C ARG A 148 13.61 5.84 -1.22
N ASP A 149 14.60 5.15 -1.81
CA ASP A 149 16.02 5.34 -1.47
C ASP A 149 16.68 6.45 -2.28
N GLN A 150 16.23 6.68 -3.52
CA GLN A 150 16.81 7.69 -4.42
C GLN A 150 15.97 8.97 -4.49
N ALA A 151 14.63 8.84 -4.49
CA ALA A 151 13.74 10.00 -4.54
C ALA A 151 13.27 10.48 -3.16
N GLY A 152 13.59 9.75 -2.08
CA GLY A 152 13.21 10.12 -0.72
C GLY A 152 11.69 10.08 -0.49
N ALA A 153 10.97 9.21 -1.19
CA ALA A 153 9.54 9.08 -1.02
C ALA A 153 9.19 8.45 0.35
N ALA A 154 8.18 9.01 1.02
CA ALA A 154 7.61 8.42 2.22
C ALA A 154 6.75 7.21 1.83
N MET A 155 7.20 6.02 2.22
CA MET A 155 6.52 4.76 1.89
C MET A 155 5.42 4.44 2.91
N PHE A 156 4.26 4.04 2.41
CA PHE A 156 3.21 3.32 3.15
C PHE A 156 3.07 1.92 2.55
N TYR A 157 3.33 0.89 3.35
CA TYR A 157 3.27 -0.51 2.96
C TYR A 157 1.84 -1.04 3.12
N GLY A 158 1.48 -2.11 2.40
CA GLY A 158 0.08 -2.58 2.35
C GLY A 158 -0.48 -3.01 3.71
N HIS A 159 0.32 -3.75 4.49
CA HIS A 159 -0.12 -4.53 5.64
C HIS A 159 0.93 -4.56 6.77
N ASP A 160 1.58 -3.43 7.06
CA ASP A 160 2.63 -3.34 8.10
C ASP A 160 2.07 -2.87 9.45
N PRO A 161 1.98 -3.76 10.48
CA PRO A 161 1.45 -3.36 11.78
C PRO A 161 2.31 -2.33 12.50
N ALA A 162 3.64 -2.43 12.40
CA ALA A 162 4.57 -1.54 13.10
C ALA A 162 4.51 -0.12 12.52
N GLN A 163 4.39 0.00 11.19
CA GLN A 163 4.11 1.29 10.55
C GLN A 163 2.74 1.82 10.96
N TRP A 164 1.73 0.96 11.01
CA TRP A 164 0.36 1.38 11.31
C TRP A 164 0.15 1.91 12.74
N GLU A 165 0.91 1.39 13.71
CA GLU A 165 0.90 1.88 15.09
C GLU A 165 1.28 3.37 15.20
N THR A 166 2.15 3.83 14.31
CA THR A 166 2.71 5.20 14.34
C THR A 166 2.14 6.12 13.26
N THR A 167 1.35 5.57 12.34
CA THR A 167 0.73 6.33 11.24
C THR A 167 -0.40 7.23 11.75
N PRO A 168 -0.38 8.55 11.47
CA PRO A 168 -1.54 9.41 11.68
C PRO A 168 -2.74 8.91 10.89
N ARG A 169 -3.91 8.89 11.53
CA ARG A 169 -5.16 8.36 10.96
C ARG A 169 -6.15 9.50 10.77
N ALA A 170 -7.07 9.35 9.82
CA ALA A 170 -8.16 10.29 9.66
C ALA A 170 -8.86 10.56 11.01
N PRO A 171 -9.19 11.84 11.34
CA PRO A 171 -9.17 13.01 10.45
C PRO A 171 -7.81 13.73 10.31
N ALA A 172 -6.74 13.26 10.94
CA ALA A 172 -5.41 13.84 10.73
C ALA A 172 -4.81 13.35 9.40
N PRO A 173 -4.20 14.25 8.60
CA PRO A 173 -3.50 13.82 7.39
C PRO A 173 -2.22 13.08 7.75
N VAL A 174 -1.79 12.16 6.87
CA VAL A 174 -0.46 11.58 6.98
C VAL A 174 0.59 12.67 6.73
N ILE A 175 1.68 12.60 7.48
CA ILE A 175 2.79 13.54 7.35
C ILE A 175 3.90 12.80 6.60
N PRO A 176 4.34 13.28 5.44
CA PRO A 176 5.50 12.71 4.77
C PRO A 176 6.74 12.99 5.63
N SER A 177 7.19 12.01 6.41
CA SER A 177 8.48 12.07 7.10
C SER A 177 9.55 11.40 6.22
N GLN A 178 10.64 12.11 5.99
CA GLN A 178 11.85 11.59 5.37
C GLN A 178 12.52 10.64 6.37
N GLY A 179 12.47 9.33 6.12
CA GLY A 179 13.28 8.35 6.83
C GLY A 179 12.88 8.05 8.28
N SER A 180 12.84 6.75 8.59
CA SER A 180 12.83 6.16 9.94
C SER A 180 11.82 6.73 10.94
N PHE A 181 10.69 6.06 11.10
CA PHE A 181 10.17 5.90 12.45
C PHE A 181 11.26 5.19 13.27
N PRO A 182 11.73 5.72 14.41
CA PRO A 182 12.72 5.04 15.22
C PRO A 182 12.07 3.76 15.76
N PHE A 183 12.63 2.62 15.35
CA PHE A 183 12.29 1.33 15.93
C PHE A 183 12.79 1.34 17.39
N SER A 184 11.89 1.47 18.35
CA SER A 184 12.18 1.07 19.72
C SER A 184 12.08 -0.45 19.77
N LEU A 185 13.22 -1.14 19.74
CA LEU A 185 13.36 -2.50 20.24
C LEU A 185 12.95 -2.49 21.71
N ARG A 186 11.65 -2.62 22.02
CA ARG A 186 11.25 -3.17 23.30
C ARG A 186 11.27 -4.67 23.14
N SER A 187 12.42 -5.26 23.45
CA SER A 187 12.50 -6.67 23.80
C SER A 187 11.46 -6.95 24.88
N ALA A 188 10.44 -7.74 24.55
CA ALA A 188 9.66 -8.42 25.57
C ALA A 188 10.64 -9.29 26.37
N ARG A 189 10.84 -8.92 27.64
CA ARG A 189 11.26 -9.84 28.69
C ARG A 189 10.01 -10.38 29.35
#